data_AF-A0AAU1KU49-F1
#
_entry.id   AF-A0AAU1KU49-F1
#
_cell.length_a   1.000
_cell.length_b   1.000
_cell.length_c   1.000
_cell.angle_alpha   90.00
_cell.angle_beta   90.00
_cell.angle_gamma   90.00
#
_symmetry.space_group_name_H-M   'P 1'
#
loop_
_entity.id
_entity.type
_entity.pdbx_description
1 polymer ?
#
loop_
_entity_poly.entity_id
_entity_poly.type
_entity_poly.pdbx_seq_one_letter_code
_entity_poly.pdbx_strand_id
1 'polypeptide(L)'
;MLPTRNAPEPAASRPPRPRSRPRLGRLAALLSGALLAAVLPLATGAPQVQAAVNLVEYPLTNPSTPVGITAGPDGNLWFTKAAADRIGRMSPTGTLIAEYSVPPFSTVHDITTGPDGNVWFTMQTFDSRVGKVAMDGTVTIYPLPEQFVEPTGITAGPDGALWFTEQNAHRIARITTTGTVTEFPLPAGSGQPSYITTGPDGNLWFTEIGDNLIGRMTPSGVVTEFPVPGGGGPTDITTGPDGNLWFTVFGGNRIGRITPAGVITQFDVPSDGGSPQPQDIVAGPDDSLWFTERNSGRIGRISTAGVIAEFPLPSSERGPWGITKGPDDTIWFAETAGFIGRIALTDADLAVTKSDTGSDPVVEGQNVTYTLTASNDGPQTAEGVVLKDTLPAGLQFVSASAGCTAAGSTPDVVTCAIGTLTAGASAARTITALATTEDVLTDTAAVAGAVSDPAPANDVAQETTTVDATTCFGEQPTITGTPGNDLLNGTPGRDVILARGGNDTVNAIAGDDLVCAGPGDDRVTGGPGADRIAGGTGSDILHGNPGNDTLTGGDGDDFLFGDVGNDDLDGGPGTNTNDGGPGTDVCANPATGTGCP
;
A
#
# COMPACT_ATOMS: atom_id res chain seq x y z
N MET A 1 68.26 -64.63 7.57
CA MET A 1 68.53 -63.35 6.89
C MET A 1 67.66 -62.26 7.54
N LEU A 2 68.23 -61.54 8.51
CA LEU A 2 68.02 -60.08 8.74
C LEU A 2 68.79 -59.29 7.64
N PRO A 3 68.83 -57.93 7.56
CA PRO A 3 68.33 -56.84 8.45
C PRO A 3 67.50 -55.75 7.69
N THR A 4 66.65 -54.89 8.28
CA THR A 4 66.77 -53.68 9.16
C THR A 4 67.40 -52.40 8.56
N ARG A 5 66.86 -51.25 9.05
CA ARG A 5 67.42 -49.87 9.22
C ARG A 5 66.90 -48.77 8.26
N ASN A 6 66.54 -47.56 8.69
CA ASN A 6 66.84 -46.79 9.92
C ASN A 6 65.78 -45.72 10.25
N ALA A 7 65.61 -45.45 11.55
CA ALA A 7 64.95 -44.28 12.17
C ALA A 7 65.98 -43.13 12.36
N PRO A 8 65.89 -42.23 13.37
CA PRO A 8 64.88 -41.23 13.81
C PRO A 8 65.50 -39.80 13.97
N GLU A 9 64.74 -38.76 14.38
CA GLU A 9 65.24 -37.66 15.26
C GLU A 9 64.10 -36.83 15.91
N PRO A 10 64.37 -36.11 17.03
CA PRO A 10 63.41 -35.96 18.13
C PRO A 10 63.10 -34.51 18.60
N ALA A 11 62.08 -34.43 19.46
CA ALA A 11 61.92 -33.67 20.71
C ALA A 11 62.08 -32.12 20.81
N ALA A 12 60.99 -31.54 21.34
CA ALA A 12 60.90 -30.63 22.51
C ALA A 12 61.06 -29.11 22.34
N SER A 13 59.98 -28.37 22.66
CA SER A 13 59.84 -27.54 23.88
C SER A 13 58.76 -26.46 23.74
N ARG A 14 57.96 -26.27 24.79
CA ARG A 14 56.91 -25.24 25.03
C ARG A 14 57.46 -24.33 26.16
N PRO A 15 56.77 -23.23 26.57
CA PRO A 15 56.29 -21.98 25.95
C PRO A 15 57.07 -20.75 26.55
N PRO A 16 56.62 -19.45 26.49
CA PRO A 16 55.55 -18.91 27.35
C PRO A 16 54.67 -17.79 26.74
N ARG A 17 53.56 -17.44 27.42
CA ARG A 17 52.78 -16.19 27.25
C ARG A 17 53.37 -15.05 28.11
N PRO A 18 53.06 -13.79 27.78
CA PRO A 18 52.50 -12.90 28.81
C PRO A 18 51.28 -12.07 28.35
N ARG A 19 50.55 -11.55 29.35
CA ARG A 19 49.36 -10.67 29.29
C ARG A 19 49.79 -9.18 29.39
N SER A 20 49.06 -8.26 28.75
CA SER A 20 48.41 -7.06 29.38
C SER A 20 47.81 -6.06 28.35
N ARG A 21 46.74 -5.37 28.79
CA ARG A 21 45.79 -4.38 28.14
C ARG A 21 46.42 -2.96 27.96
N PRO A 22 45.82 -1.88 27.33
CA PRO A 22 44.39 -1.45 27.37
C PRO A 22 43.73 -0.62 26.21
N ARG A 23 42.40 -0.41 26.39
CA ARG A 23 41.31 0.50 25.91
C ARG A 23 41.39 1.49 24.71
N LEU A 24 40.16 1.72 24.17
CA LEU A 24 39.54 2.82 23.35
C LEU A 24 39.52 2.60 21.82
N GLY A 25 38.44 2.84 21.06
CA GLY A 25 37.15 3.49 21.33
C GLY A 25 36.06 3.08 20.32
N ARG A 26 34.82 3.49 20.63
CA ARG A 26 33.61 3.33 19.81
C ARG A 26 33.70 4.20 18.55
N LEU A 27 33.27 3.68 17.41
CA LEU A 27 32.53 4.44 16.40
C LEU A 27 31.50 3.48 15.77
N ALA A 28 30.23 3.85 15.91
CA ALA A 28 29.08 3.22 15.29
C ALA A 28 28.82 3.86 13.92
N ALA A 29 28.32 3.10 12.94
CA ALA A 29 27.48 3.58 11.85
C ALA A 29 26.90 2.43 11.01
N LEU A 30 25.59 2.27 11.13
CA LEU A 30 24.61 1.92 10.10
C LEU A 30 24.75 0.60 9.32
N LEU A 31 24.11 -0.45 9.85
CA LEU A 31 23.20 -1.27 9.05
C LEU A 31 21.80 -1.09 9.66
N SER A 32 20.96 -0.32 8.99
CA SER A 32 19.53 -0.22 9.27
C SER A 32 18.89 -1.60 9.11
N GLY A 33 18.21 -2.02 10.17
CA GLY A 33 17.53 -3.30 10.25
C GLY A 33 16.24 -3.26 9.45
N ALA A 34 16.06 -4.26 8.58
CA ALA A 34 14.73 -4.70 8.22
C ALA A 34 14.12 -5.33 9.48
N LEU A 35 13.31 -4.55 10.19
CA LEU A 35 12.51 -5.06 11.30
C LEU A 35 11.50 -6.02 10.69
N LEU A 36 11.68 -7.31 10.94
CA LEU A 36 10.66 -8.32 10.67
C LEU A 36 9.42 -7.92 11.48
N ALA A 37 8.38 -7.43 10.80
CA ALA A 37 7.09 -7.20 11.40
C ALA A 37 6.61 -8.52 12.00
N ALA A 38 6.56 -8.58 13.33
CA ALA A 38 5.96 -9.70 14.04
C ALA A 38 4.45 -9.63 13.81
N VAL A 39 3.97 -10.32 12.78
CA VAL A 39 2.57 -10.70 12.66
C VAL A 39 2.26 -11.57 13.88
N LEU A 40 1.63 -10.99 14.91
CA LEU A 40 1.07 -11.82 15.97
C LEU A 40 -0.07 -12.64 15.35
N PRO A 41 -0.15 -13.95 15.64
CA PRO A 41 -1.20 -14.78 15.10
C PRO A 41 -2.54 -14.35 15.72
N LEU A 42 -3.47 -13.90 14.87
CA LEU A 42 -4.88 -14.15 15.09
C LEU A 42 -5.04 -15.65 15.40
N ALA A 43 -5.86 -15.97 16.40
CA ALA A 43 -6.04 -17.31 16.93
C ALA A 43 -5.94 -18.40 15.84
N THR A 44 -5.00 -19.32 16.03
CA THR A 44 -4.85 -20.52 15.22
C THR A 44 -6.17 -21.28 15.14
N GLY A 45 -6.69 -21.51 13.93
CA GLY A 45 -7.60 -22.64 13.72
C GLY A 45 -8.90 -22.42 12.96
N ALA A 46 -8.91 -21.62 11.88
CA ALA A 46 -9.82 -21.92 10.77
C ALA A 46 -8.95 -22.25 9.55
N PRO A 47 -9.11 -23.42 8.88
CA PRO A 47 -8.62 -23.55 7.51
C PRO A 47 -9.19 -22.37 6.73
N GLN A 48 -8.40 -21.72 5.87
CA GLN A 48 -8.90 -20.72 4.93
C GLN A 48 -10.12 -21.34 4.24
N VAL A 49 -11.32 -20.95 4.68
CA VAL A 49 -12.56 -21.57 4.22
C VAL A 49 -12.67 -21.11 2.78
N GLN A 50 -12.76 -22.07 1.87
CA GLN A 50 -13.07 -21.79 0.48
C GLN A 50 -14.22 -20.78 0.44
N ALA A 51 -13.98 -19.60 -0.16
CA ALA A 51 -14.99 -18.56 -0.22
C ALA A 51 -16.31 -19.18 -0.71
N ALA A 52 -17.38 -19.01 0.04
CA ALA A 52 -18.67 -19.52 -0.41
C ALA A 52 -19.13 -18.69 -1.60
N VAL A 53 -19.55 -19.38 -2.65
CA VAL A 53 -19.98 -18.76 -3.91
C VAL A 53 -21.38 -19.22 -4.29
N ASN A 54 -22.11 -18.32 -4.94
CA ASN A 54 -23.31 -18.64 -5.69
C ASN A 54 -22.99 -18.55 -7.18
N LEU A 55 -23.06 -19.70 -7.87
CA LEU A 55 -22.72 -19.81 -9.29
C LEU A 55 -23.97 -20.13 -10.12
N VAL A 56 -24.22 -19.32 -11.14
CA VAL A 56 -25.40 -19.39 -12.02
C VAL A 56 -24.97 -19.34 -13.48
N GLU A 57 -25.58 -20.17 -14.33
CA GLU A 57 -25.41 -20.14 -15.79
C GLU A 57 -26.67 -19.63 -16.49
N TYR A 58 -26.48 -18.72 -17.45
CA TYR A 58 -27.52 -18.13 -18.28
C TYR A 58 -27.42 -18.67 -19.72
N PRO A 59 -28.39 -19.48 -20.19
CA PRO A 59 -28.35 -20.02 -21.53
C PRO A 59 -28.55 -18.94 -22.59
N LEU A 60 -27.79 -19.03 -23.69
CA LEU A 60 -27.92 -18.18 -24.86
C LEU A 60 -28.72 -18.87 -25.97
N THR A 61 -29.28 -18.06 -26.87
CA THR A 61 -29.92 -18.56 -28.08
C THR A 61 -28.89 -19.03 -29.11
N ASN A 62 -29.06 -20.26 -29.59
CA ASN A 62 -28.20 -20.86 -30.62
C ASN A 62 -28.43 -20.25 -32.03
N PRO A 63 -27.39 -20.18 -32.88
CA PRO A 63 -26.01 -20.58 -32.61
C PRO A 63 -25.32 -19.62 -31.62
N SER A 64 -24.63 -20.17 -30.63
CA SER A 64 -23.87 -19.39 -29.66
C SER A 64 -22.57 -20.10 -29.31
N THR A 65 -21.47 -19.37 -29.43
CA THR A 65 -20.16 -19.75 -28.90
C THR A 65 -19.58 -18.47 -28.33
N PRO A 66 -19.96 -18.09 -27.10
CA PRO A 66 -19.39 -16.92 -26.48
C PRO A 66 -17.92 -17.20 -26.14
N VAL A 67 -17.06 -16.19 -26.35
CA VAL A 67 -15.60 -16.34 -26.17
C VAL A 67 -15.06 -15.25 -25.25
N GLY A 68 -14.95 -14.01 -25.73
CA GLY A 68 -14.53 -12.86 -24.94
C GLY A 68 -15.71 -12.24 -24.19
N ILE A 69 -15.45 -11.72 -22.99
CA ILE A 69 -16.43 -11.05 -22.13
C ILE A 69 -15.77 -9.89 -21.38
N THR A 70 -16.50 -8.78 -21.22
CA THR A 70 -16.04 -7.60 -20.49
C THR A 70 -17.20 -6.85 -19.86
N ALA A 71 -16.92 -6.09 -18.80
CA ALA A 71 -17.85 -5.09 -18.30
C ALA A 71 -17.86 -3.87 -19.23
N GLY A 72 -19.05 -3.42 -19.62
CA GLY A 72 -19.26 -2.25 -20.46
C GLY A 72 -19.35 -0.95 -19.67
N PRO A 73 -19.14 0.20 -20.34
CA PRO A 73 -19.20 1.53 -19.72
C PRO A 73 -20.62 1.96 -19.33
N ASP A 74 -21.62 1.19 -19.72
CA ASP A 74 -23.04 1.38 -19.47
C ASP A 74 -23.57 0.57 -18.27
N GLY A 75 -22.67 -0.07 -17.50
CA GLY A 75 -23.02 -0.90 -16.36
C GLY A 75 -23.61 -2.26 -16.73
N ASN A 76 -23.43 -2.71 -17.98
CA ASN A 76 -23.87 -4.03 -18.47
C ASN A 76 -22.68 -4.90 -18.88
N LEU A 77 -22.92 -6.20 -19.04
CA LEU A 77 -21.92 -7.14 -19.57
C LEU A 77 -21.98 -7.16 -21.09
N TRP A 78 -20.82 -7.26 -21.72
CA TRP A 78 -20.66 -7.36 -23.17
C TRP A 78 -19.81 -8.58 -23.51
N PHE A 79 -20.14 -9.28 -24.58
CA PHE A 79 -19.42 -10.49 -24.96
C PHE A 79 -19.46 -10.74 -26.46
N THR A 80 -18.43 -11.42 -26.99
CA THR A 80 -18.40 -11.87 -28.38
C THR A 80 -19.15 -13.17 -28.54
N LYS A 81 -19.87 -13.37 -29.66
CA LYS A 81 -20.49 -14.65 -30.05
C LYS A 81 -19.89 -15.10 -31.38
N ALA A 82 -18.81 -15.88 -31.31
CA ALA A 82 -18.01 -16.26 -32.47
C ALA A 82 -18.82 -17.00 -33.54
N ALA A 83 -19.60 -18.01 -33.16
CA ALA A 83 -20.41 -18.80 -34.11
C ALA A 83 -21.61 -18.05 -34.71
N ALA A 84 -21.98 -16.90 -34.14
CA ALA A 84 -23.14 -16.12 -34.57
C ALA A 84 -22.78 -14.85 -35.35
N ASP A 85 -21.49 -14.49 -35.41
CA ASP A 85 -21.02 -13.20 -35.90
C ASP A 85 -21.76 -12.03 -35.21
N ARG A 86 -21.79 -12.04 -33.87
CA ARG A 86 -22.46 -11.02 -33.05
C ARG A 86 -21.66 -10.58 -31.84
N ILE A 87 -21.97 -9.38 -31.36
CA ILE A 87 -21.63 -8.90 -30.02
C ILE A 87 -22.92 -8.90 -29.18
N GLY A 88 -22.92 -9.58 -28.05
CA GLY A 88 -24.02 -9.61 -27.10
C GLY A 88 -23.86 -8.56 -26.00
N ARG A 89 -24.99 -8.07 -25.49
CA ARG A 89 -25.08 -7.16 -24.34
C ARG A 89 -26.11 -7.70 -23.36
N MET A 90 -25.74 -7.88 -22.10
CA MET A 90 -26.53 -8.55 -21.06
C MET A 90 -26.56 -7.72 -19.77
N SER A 91 -27.69 -7.68 -19.08
CA SER A 91 -27.81 -7.01 -17.79
C SER A 91 -27.02 -7.73 -16.70
N PRO A 92 -26.61 -7.05 -15.61
CA PRO A 92 -26.04 -7.71 -14.43
C PRO A 92 -26.97 -8.74 -13.75
N THR A 93 -28.24 -8.80 -14.15
CA THR A 93 -29.19 -9.81 -13.68
C THR A 93 -29.29 -11.03 -14.60
N GLY A 94 -28.52 -11.08 -15.69
CA GLY A 94 -28.46 -12.19 -16.65
C GLY A 94 -29.47 -12.13 -17.79
N THR A 95 -30.14 -10.98 -18.00
CA THR A 95 -31.08 -10.81 -19.12
C THR A 95 -30.33 -10.32 -20.35
N LEU A 96 -30.41 -11.04 -21.46
CA LEU A 96 -29.89 -10.57 -22.75
C LEU A 96 -30.67 -9.32 -23.21
N ILE A 97 -29.98 -8.19 -23.31
CA ILE A 97 -30.56 -6.87 -23.66
C ILE A 97 -30.61 -6.70 -25.17
N ALA A 98 -29.50 -6.97 -25.85
CA ALA A 98 -29.36 -6.74 -27.28
C ALA A 98 -28.27 -7.63 -27.89
N GLU A 99 -28.35 -7.81 -29.20
CA GLU A 99 -27.28 -8.39 -29.99
C GLU A 99 -27.01 -7.53 -31.23
N TYR A 100 -25.74 -7.31 -31.53
CA TYR A 100 -25.28 -6.46 -32.62
C TYR A 100 -24.61 -7.34 -33.67
N SER A 101 -25.13 -7.31 -34.91
CA SER A 101 -24.52 -8.02 -36.03
C SER A 101 -23.16 -7.43 -36.40
N VAL A 102 -22.18 -8.28 -36.61
CA VAL A 102 -20.94 -7.94 -37.32
C VAL A 102 -20.93 -8.60 -38.71
N PRO A 103 -20.00 -8.26 -39.62
CA PRO A 103 -19.91 -8.94 -40.91
C PRO A 103 -19.87 -10.47 -40.79
N PRO A 104 -20.35 -11.25 -41.77
CA PRO A 104 -20.26 -12.71 -41.71
C PRO A 104 -18.81 -13.20 -41.71
N PHE A 105 -18.57 -14.38 -41.13
CA PHE A 105 -17.26 -15.03 -41.05
C PHE A 105 -16.23 -14.17 -40.30
N SER A 106 -16.69 -13.48 -39.24
CA SER A 106 -15.90 -12.51 -38.50
C SER A 106 -15.02 -13.11 -37.41
N THR A 107 -15.36 -14.31 -36.92
CA THR A 107 -14.63 -14.99 -35.84
C THR A 107 -14.24 -14.00 -34.74
N VAL A 108 -15.24 -13.30 -34.21
CA VAL A 108 -15.04 -12.32 -33.13
C VAL A 108 -14.40 -13.03 -31.94
N HIS A 109 -13.37 -12.41 -31.37
CA HIS A 109 -12.52 -13.06 -30.37
C HIS A 109 -12.57 -12.31 -29.04
N ASP A 110 -11.60 -11.44 -28.76
CA ASP A 110 -11.49 -10.70 -27.50
C ASP A 110 -12.26 -9.37 -27.56
N ILE A 111 -12.59 -8.82 -26.40
CA ILE A 111 -13.44 -7.64 -26.24
C ILE A 111 -13.05 -6.83 -25.00
N THR A 112 -13.03 -5.52 -25.14
CA THR A 112 -12.68 -4.61 -24.04
C THR A 112 -13.46 -3.30 -24.12
N THR A 113 -13.55 -2.59 -23.01
CA THR A 113 -14.06 -1.22 -22.97
C THR A 113 -12.95 -0.25 -23.38
N GLY A 114 -13.23 0.58 -24.38
CA GLY A 114 -12.31 1.60 -24.86
C GLY A 114 -12.38 2.90 -24.06
N PRO A 115 -11.32 3.73 -24.13
CA PRO A 115 -11.25 5.03 -23.47
C PRO A 115 -12.25 6.06 -24.04
N ASP A 116 -12.87 5.78 -25.19
CA ASP A 116 -13.96 6.58 -25.76
C ASP A 116 -15.36 6.20 -25.25
N GLY A 117 -15.45 5.35 -24.22
CA GLY A 117 -16.73 4.90 -23.65
C GLY A 117 -17.52 3.97 -24.58
N ASN A 118 -16.84 3.31 -25.52
CA ASN A 118 -17.42 2.32 -26.43
C ASN A 118 -16.78 0.95 -26.21
N VAL A 119 -17.38 -0.09 -26.77
CA VAL A 119 -16.84 -1.46 -26.67
C VAL A 119 -16.09 -1.81 -27.95
N TRP A 120 -14.87 -2.31 -27.80
CA TRP A 120 -13.96 -2.66 -28.88
C TRP A 120 -13.67 -4.16 -28.89
N PHE A 121 -13.48 -4.75 -30.06
CA PHE A 121 -13.28 -6.19 -30.20
C PHE A 121 -12.38 -6.55 -31.38
N THR A 122 -11.73 -7.70 -31.29
CA THR A 122 -10.89 -8.26 -32.36
C THR A 122 -11.65 -9.25 -33.21
N MET A 123 -11.24 -9.38 -34.47
CA MET A 123 -11.85 -10.26 -35.47
C MET A 123 -10.75 -11.05 -36.16
N GLN A 124 -10.64 -12.35 -35.86
CA GLN A 124 -9.60 -13.26 -36.38
C GLN A 124 -9.87 -13.71 -37.83
N THR A 125 -10.38 -12.80 -38.67
CA THR A 125 -10.71 -13.08 -40.06
C THR A 125 -9.49 -13.13 -40.97
N PHE A 126 -9.68 -13.75 -42.14
CA PHE A 126 -8.71 -13.71 -43.23
C PHE A 126 -8.32 -12.27 -43.62
N ASP A 127 -9.24 -11.31 -43.53
CA ASP A 127 -8.97 -9.90 -43.84
C ASP A 127 -8.66 -9.02 -42.63
N SER A 128 -8.52 -9.64 -41.45
CA SER A 128 -8.04 -9.10 -40.17
C SER A 128 -8.53 -7.70 -39.80
N ARG A 129 -9.42 -7.62 -38.81
CA ARG A 129 -10.15 -6.39 -38.49
C ARG A 129 -10.24 -6.14 -36.99
N VAL A 130 -10.44 -4.87 -36.64
CA VAL A 130 -10.85 -4.45 -35.30
C VAL A 130 -12.22 -3.79 -35.41
N GLY A 131 -13.11 -4.12 -34.50
CA GLY A 131 -14.46 -3.59 -34.46
C GLY A 131 -14.73 -2.71 -33.23
N LYS A 132 -15.74 -1.85 -33.36
CA LYS A 132 -16.25 -0.99 -32.30
C LYS A 132 -17.78 -1.00 -32.31
N VAL A 133 -18.39 -1.17 -31.14
CA VAL A 133 -19.82 -0.93 -30.91
C VAL A 133 -19.97 0.32 -30.06
N ALA A 134 -20.60 1.35 -30.63
CA ALA A 134 -20.96 2.55 -29.88
C ALA A 134 -22.17 2.30 -28.99
N MET A 135 -22.32 3.09 -27.92
CA MET A 135 -23.44 2.92 -26.96
C MET A 135 -24.83 3.18 -27.56
N ASP A 136 -24.92 3.84 -28.72
CA ASP A 136 -26.14 3.97 -29.51
C ASP A 136 -26.45 2.72 -30.37
N GLY A 137 -25.57 1.72 -30.35
CA GLY A 137 -25.66 0.48 -31.11
C GLY A 137 -24.97 0.50 -32.48
N THR A 138 -24.33 1.60 -32.86
CA THR A 138 -23.62 1.70 -34.14
C THR A 138 -22.38 0.82 -34.15
N VAL A 139 -22.28 -0.09 -35.12
CA VAL A 139 -21.10 -0.95 -35.34
C VAL A 139 -20.18 -0.33 -36.40
N THR A 140 -18.92 -0.07 -36.04
CA THR A 140 -17.87 0.43 -36.93
C THR A 140 -16.76 -0.62 -37.05
N ILE A 141 -16.26 -0.85 -38.27
CA ILE A 141 -15.23 -1.86 -38.54
C ILE A 141 -14.01 -1.20 -39.17
N TYR A 142 -12.84 -1.44 -38.60
CA TYR A 142 -11.56 -0.92 -39.04
C TYR A 142 -10.72 -2.06 -39.64
N PRO A 143 -10.46 -2.04 -40.97
CA PRO A 143 -9.57 -3.02 -41.58
C PRO A 143 -8.12 -2.76 -41.15
N LEU A 144 -7.35 -3.83 -40.93
CA LEU A 144 -5.93 -3.72 -40.65
C LEU A 144 -5.12 -3.55 -41.96
N PRO A 145 -3.92 -2.94 -41.91
CA PRO A 145 -3.08 -2.72 -43.07
C PRO A 145 -2.68 -4.02 -43.80
N GLU A 146 -2.43 -5.07 -43.03
CA GLU A 146 -2.04 -6.39 -43.51
C GLU A 146 -3.13 -7.44 -43.19
N GLN A 147 -3.29 -8.40 -44.09
CA GLN A 147 -4.25 -9.50 -43.96
C GLN A 147 -3.60 -10.71 -43.28
N PHE A 148 -4.42 -11.61 -42.73
CA PHE A 148 -3.97 -12.84 -42.04
C PHE A 148 -3.08 -12.61 -40.80
N VAL A 149 -3.14 -11.42 -40.19
CA VAL A 149 -2.31 -11.07 -39.03
C VAL A 149 -2.86 -11.63 -37.71
N GLU A 150 -4.13 -12.06 -37.71
CA GLU A 150 -4.85 -12.68 -36.59
C GLU A 150 -4.83 -11.79 -35.33
N PRO A 151 -5.63 -10.70 -35.29
CA PRO A 151 -5.75 -9.88 -34.09
C PRO A 151 -6.45 -10.69 -32.99
N THR A 152 -5.80 -10.84 -31.83
CA THR A 152 -6.26 -11.74 -30.75
C THR A 152 -6.70 -10.97 -29.52
N GLY A 153 -5.80 -10.62 -28.61
CA GLY A 153 -6.12 -9.88 -27.38
C GLY A 153 -6.18 -8.37 -27.60
N ILE A 154 -7.02 -7.65 -26.84
CA ILE A 154 -7.18 -6.19 -26.94
C ILE A 154 -7.37 -5.54 -25.56
N THR A 155 -6.71 -4.41 -25.33
CA THR A 155 -6.80 -3.66 -24.08
C THR A 155 -6.75 -2.15 -24.30
N ALA A 156 -7.25 -1.38 -23.34
CA ALA A 156 -7.03 0.06 -23.30
C ALA A 156 -5.61 0.36 -22.82
N GLY A 157 -4.89 1.19 -23.58
CA GLY A 157 -3.54 1.61 -23.26
C GLY A 157 -3.47 2.82 -22.35
N PRO A 158 -2.28 3.08 -21.77
CA PRO A 158 -2.03 4.24 -20.90
C PRO A 158 -2.10 5.59 -21.62
N ASP A 159 -2.14 5.58 -22.95
CA ASP A 159 -2.09 6.75 -23.83
C ASP A 159 -3.45 7.11 -24.45
N GLY A 160 -4.55 6.51 -23.95
CA GLY A 160 -5.90 6.76 -24.44
C GLY A 160 -6.21 6.14 -25.81
N ALA A 161 -5.37 5.22 -26.29
CA ALA A 161 -5.63 4.37 -27.46
C ALA A 161 -5.99 2.93 -27.02
N LEU A 162 -6.40 2.11 -27.98
CA LEU A 162 -6.49 0.65 -27.79
C LEU A 162 -5.21 0.01 -28.32
N TRP A 163 -4.78 -1.06 -27.68
CA TRP A 163 -3.63 -1.86 -28.06
C TRP A 163 -4.06 -3.32 -28.18
N PHE A 164 -3.57 -4.01 -29.20
CA PHE A 164 -3.94 -5.39 -29.49
C PHE A 164 -2.76 -6.19 -30.03
N THR A 165 -2.80 -7.50 -29.84
CA THR A 165 -1.82 -8.44 -30.37
C THR A 165 -2.18 -8.85 -31.79
N GLU A 166 -1.17 -9.05 -32.64
CA GLU A 166 -1.31 -9.67 -33.96
C GLU A 166 -0.51 -10.96 -34.01
N GLN A 167 -1.20 -12.06 -33.73
CA GLN A 167 -0.57 -13.33 -33.37
C GLN A 167 0.28 -13.91 -34.51
N ASN A 168 -0.24 -13.92 -35.74
CA ASN A 168 0.49 -14.47 -36.90
C ASN A 168 1.52 -13.51 -37.48
N ALA A 169 1.36 -12.20 -37.25
CA ALA A 169 2.31 -11.21 -37.73
C ALA A 169 3.50 -11.01 -36.79
N HIS A 170 3.44 -11.53 -35.56
CA HIS A 170 4.45 -11.32 -34.52
C HIS A 170 4.60 -9.83 -34.18
N ARG A 171 3.47 -9.13 -34.00
CA ARG A 171 3.43 -7.68 -33.72
C ARG A 171 2.48 -7.34 -32.58
N ILE A 172 2.72 -6.18 -31.98
CA ILE A 172 1.72 -5.46 -31.20
C ILE A 172 1.26 -4.28 -32.03
N ALA A 173 -0.04 -4.01 -32.05
CA ALA A 173 -0.60 -2.89 -32.78
C ALA A 173 -1.38 -1.97 -31.85
N ARG A 174 -1.43 -0.69 -32.25
CA ARG A 174 -2.10 0.39 -31.54
C ARG A 174 -3.13 1.01 -32.47
N ILE A 175 -4.36 1.18 -32.01
CA ILE A 175 -5.41 1.86 -32.76
C ILE A 175 -5.99 3.03 -31.95
N THR A 176 -5.95 4.21 -32.54
CA THR A 176 -6.63 5.39 -31.98
C THR A 176 -8.14 5.21 -32.00
N THR A 177 -8.88 5.94 -31.15
CA THR A 177 -10.35 5.83 -31.06
C THR A 177 -11.10 6.23 -32.34
N THR A 178 -10.40 6.88 -33.27
CA THR A 178 -10.86 7.28 -34.61
C THR A 178 -10.41 6.33 -35.73
N GLY A 179 -9.64 5.28 -35.42
CA GLY A 179 -9.31 4.19 -36.35
C GLY A 179 -7.92 4.24 -36.99
N THR A 180 -7.05 5.17 -36.61
CA THR A 180 -5.65 5.18 -37.10
C THR A 180 -4.84 4.07 -36.42
N VAL A 181 -4.22 3.18 -37.20
CA VAL A 181 -3.42 2.03 -36.74
C VAL A 181 -1.91 2.31 -36.82
N THR A 182 -1.14 1.83 -35.85
CA THR A 182 0.33 1.83 -35.81
C THR A 182 0.81 0.48 -35.32
N GLU A 183 1.73 -0.16 -36.03
CA GLU A 183 2.20 -1.52 -35.75
C GLU A 183 3.65 -1.52 -35.26
N PHE A 184 3.95 -2.38 -34.28
CA PHE A 184 5.24 -2.52 -33.63
C PHE A 184 5.73 -3.96 -33.76
N PRO A 185 6.79 -4.23 -34.54
CA PRO A 185 7.34 -5.57 -34.67
C PRO A 185 7.98 -6.04 -33.37
N LEU A 186 7.80 -7.31 -33.04
CA LEU A 186 8.51 -7.94 -31.93
C LEU A 186 9.97 -8.27 -32.31
N PRO A 187 10.87 -8.44 -31.33
CA PRO A 187 12.25 -8.88 -31.56
C PRO A 187 12.35 -10.20 -32.34
N ALA A 188 13.52 -10.44 -32.95
CA ALA A 188 13.76 -11.69 -33.67
C ALA A 188 13.87 -12.87 -32.68
N GLY A 189 13.00 -13.87 -32.84
CA GLY A 189 12.88 -15.01 -31.92
C GLY A 189 11.69 -14.92 -30.96
N SER A 190 10.91 -13.83 -31.07
CA SER A 190 9.67 -13.58 -30.36
C SER A 190 8.48 -13.91 -31.25
N GLY A 191 7.38 -14.40 -30.68
CA GLY A 191 6.33 -14.92 -31.52
C GLY A 191 5.05 -15.45 -30.91
N GLN A 192 4.01 -15.30 -31.73
CA GLN A 192 2.62 -15.58 -31.38
C GLN A 192 2.18 -14.83 -30.11
N PRO A 193 2.23 -13.49 -30.11
CA PRO A 193 1.64 -12.72 -29.02
C PRO A 193 0.15 -13.06 -28.92
N SER A 194 -0.34 -13.41 -27.73
CA SER A 194 -1.70 -13.91 -27.52
C SER A 194 -2.59 -12.85 -26.88
N TYR A 195 -2.48 -12.62 -25.57
CA TYR A 195 -3.26 -11.61 -24.84
C TYR A 195 -2.38 -10.48 -24.35
N ILE A 196 -3.00 -9.34 -24.05
CA ILE A 196 -2.31 -8.09 -23.67
C ILE A 196 -3.11 -7.34 -22.61
N THR A 197 -2.40 -6.72 -21.67
CA THR A 197 -2.97 -5.86 -20.62
C THR A 197 -2.06 -4.67 -20.35
N THR A 198 -2.61 -3.62 -19.73
CA THR A 198 -1.81 -2.51 -19.21
C THR A 198 -1.37 -2.83 -17.78
N GLY A 199 -0.06 -2.78 -17.55
CA GLY A 199 0.54 -3.05 -16.25
C GLY A 199 0.57 -1.84 -15.32
N PRO A 200 0.82 -2.06 -14.02
CA PRO A 200 0.88 -1.00 -13.01
C PRO A 200 2.10 -0.07 -13.17
N ASP A 201 3.07 -0.47 -13.99
CA ASP A 201 4.24 0.34 -14.36
C ASP A 201 4.00 1.26 -15.57
N GLY A 202 2.77 1.33 -16.07
CA GLY A 202 2.40 2.14 -17.24
C GLY A 202 2.88 1.56 -18.57
N ASN A 203 3.36 0.32 -18.58
CA ASN A 203 3.74 -0.39 -19.80
C ASN A 203 2.64 -1.39 -20.20
N LEU A 204 2.71 -1.85 -21.45
CA LEU A 204 1.90 -2.96 -21.93
C LEU A 204 2.59 -4.27 -21.62
N TRP A 205 1.84 -5.25 -21.17
CA TRP A 205 2.30 -6.59 -20.86
C TRP A 205 1.51 -7.59 -21.69
N PHE A 206 2.18 -8.54 -22.32
CA PHE A 206 1.55 -9.51 -23.20
C PHE A 206 2.20 -10.88 -23.05
N THR A 207 1.45 -11.91 -23.40
CA THR A 207 1.92 -13.29 -23.44
C THR A 207 2.37 -13.65 -24.85
N GLU A 208 3.40 -14.48 -24.95
CA GLU A 208 3.86 -15.06 -26.21
C GLU A 208 3.76 -16.59 -26.12
N ILE A 209 2.68 -17.13 -26.66
CA ILE A 209 2.32 -18.54 -26.47
C ILE A 209 3.32 -19.48 -27.18
N GLY A 210 3.81 -19.07 -28.35
CA GLY A 210 4.69 -19.87 -29.19
C GLY A 210 6.09 -20.04 -28.61
N ASP A 211 6.64 -18.94 -28.09
CA ASP A 211 8.02 -18.88 -27.57
C ASP A 211 8.10 -18.97 -26.05
N ASN A 212 6.95 -19.06 -25.38
CA ASN A 212 6.84 -19.24 -23.93
C ASN A 212 7.52 -18.11 -23.16
N LEU A 213 7.19 -16.87 -23.57
CA LEU A 213 7.70 -15.62 -22.99
C LEU A 213 6.54 -14.77 -22.44
N ILE A 214 6.87 -13.89 -21.51
CA ILE A 214 6.07 -12.71 -21.19
C ILE A 214 6.79 -11.50 -21.76
N GLY A 215 6.13 -10.73 -22.61
CA GLY A 215 6.63 -9.48 -23.16
C GLY A 215 6.15 -8.28 -22.35
N ARG A 216 7.04 -7.29 -22.20
CA ARG A 216 6.74 -5.96 -21.66
C ARG A 216 7.15 -4.92 -22.70
N MET A 217 6.19 -4.14 -23.18
CA MET A 217 6.40 -3.08 -24.17
C MET A 217 6.09 -1.71 -23.58
N THR A 218 7.05 -0.79 -23.69
CA THR A 218 6.78 0.63 -23.42
C THR A 218 5.83 1.20 -24.49
N PRO A 219 5.04 2.26 -24.20
CA PRO A 219 4.16 2.86 -25.21
C PRO A 219 4.89 3.41 -26.46
N SER A 220 6.22 3.59 -26.40
CA SER A 220 7.06 3.96 -27.54
C SER A 220 7.55 2.77 -28.37
N GLY A 221 7.23 1.54 -27.99
CA GLY A 221 7.53 0.31 -28.74
C GLY A 221 8.78 -0.44 -28.31
N VAL A 222 9.44 -0.06 -27.21
CA VAL A 222 10.61 -0.82 -26.68
C VAL A 222 10.13 -2.05 -25.94
N VAL A 223 10.58 -3.25 -26.36
CA VAL A 223 10.19 -4.56 -25.81
C VAL A 223 11.29 -5.12 -24.89
N THR A 224 10.88 -5.72 -23.77
CA THR A 224 11.67 -6.58 -22.88
C THR A 224 10.93 -7.90 -22.70
N GLU A 225 11.63 -9.04 -22.76
CA GLU A 225 11.02 -10.37 -22.68
C GLU A 225 11.54 -11.19 -21.49
N PHE A 226 10.65 -11.99 -20.92
CA PHE A 226 10.89 -12.80 -19.74
C PHE A 226 10.51 -14.26 -19.99
N PRO A 227 11.48 -15.20 -20.01
CA PRO A 227 11.19 -16.61 -20.22
C PRO A 227 10.37 -17.23 -19.10
N VAL A 228 9.26 -17.90 -19.44
CA VAL A 228 8.40 -18.58 -18.47
C VAL A 228 9.02 -19.94 -18.06
N PRO A 229 9.33 -20.21 -16.79
CA PRO A 229 9.92 -21.48 -16.38
C PRO A 229 9.02 -22.69 -16.70
N GLY A 230 9.64 -23.79 -17.14
CA GLY A 230 8.97 -25.10 -17.31
C GLY A 230 8.09 -25.24 -18.55
N GLY A 231 8.03 -24.26 -19.45
CA GLY A 231 7.23 -24.35 -20.66
C GLY A 231 5.72 -24.35 -20.39
N GLY A 232 4.93 -24.56 -21.46
CA GLY A 232 3.48 -24.74 -21.38
C GLY A 232 2.66 -23.69 -22.13
N GLY A 233 3.28 -22.61 -22.61
CA GLY A 233 2.62 -21.59 -23.41
C GLY A 233 1.74 -20.69 -22.54
N PRO A 234 2.21 -19.48 -22.17
CA PRO A 234 1.35 -18.53 -21.48
C PRO A 234 0.24 -18.05 -22.41
N THR A 235 -1.00 -17.95 -21.90
CA THR A 235 -2.16 -17.56 -22.71
C THR A 235 -2.67 -16.18 -22.33
N ASP A 236 -3.33 -16.01 -21.19
CA ASP A 236 -3.89 -14.71 -20.78
C ASP A 236 -3.03 -14.03 -19.72
N ILE A 237 -3.16 -12.71 -19.58
CA ILE A 237 -2.43 -11.89 -18.62
C ILE A 237 -3.27 -10.72 -18.13
N THR A 238 -3.24 -10.47 -16.83
CA THR A 238 -3.99 -9.41 -16.16
C THR A 238 -3.16 -8.75 -15.05
N THR A 239 -3.53 -7.53 -14.66
CA THR A 239 -2.96 -6.88 -13.48
C THR A 239 -3.67 -7.37 -12.22
N GLY A 240 -2.92 -7.87 -11.26
CA GLY A 240 -3.43 -8.35 -9.97
C GLY A 240 -3.50 -7.26 -8.89
N PRO A 241 -4.25 -7.53 -7.81
CA PRO A 241 -4.42 -6.59 -6.69
C PRO A 241 -3.12 -6.39 -5.89
N ASP A 242 -2.13 -7.29 -6.01
CA ASP A 242 -0.81 -7.17 -5.38
C ASP A 242 0.19 -6.29 -6.17
N GLY A 243 -0.28 -5.58 -7.21
CA GLY A 243 0.56 -4.74 -8.05
C GLY A 243 1.51 -5.51 -8.98
N ASN A 244 1.29 -6.83 -9.13
CA ASN A 244 2.01 -7.68 -10.07
C ASN A 244 1.12 -8.08 -11.25
N LEU A 245 1.72 -8.61 -12.31
CA LEU A 245 0.99 -9.19 -13.42
C LEU A 245 0.80 -10.69 -13.16
N TRP A 246 -0.39 -11.19 -13.47
CA TRP A 246 -0.76 -12.59 -13.32
C TRP A 246 -1.16 -13.16 -14.67
N PHE A 247 -0.73 -14.38 -14.97
CA PHE A 247 -0.94 -14.99 -16.27
C PHE A 247 -1.25 -16.48 -16.16
N THR A 248 -1.96 -17.02 -17.13
CA THR A 248 -2.25 -18.47 -17.22
C THR A 248 -1.18 -19.18 -18.04
N VAL A 249 -0.83 -20.41 -17.66
CA VAL A 249 0.10 -21.28 -18.41
C VAL A 249 -0.66 -22.53 -18.84
N PHE A 250 -1.24 -22.47 -20.03
CA PHE A 250 -2.25 -23.40 -20.54
C PHE A 250 -1.81 -24.87 -20.51
N GLY A 251 -0.76 -25.22 -21.27
CA GLY A 251 -0.23 -26.57 -21.33
C GLY A 251 0.58 -26.97 -20.09
N GLY A 252 0.91 -26.00 -19.25
CA GLY A 252 1.65 -26.19 -18.00
C GLY A 252 0.78 -26.44 -16.78
N ASN A 253 -0.56 -26.30 -16.89
CA ASN A 253 -1.53 -26.36 -15.80
C ASN A 253 -1.11 -25.52 -14.57
N ARG A 254 -0.63 -24.30 -14.84
CA ARG A 254 -0.09 -23.40 -13.82
C ARG A 254 -0.66 -22.00 -13.97
N ILE A 255 -0.71 -21.27 -12.86
CA ILE A 255 -0.85 -19.81 -12.85
C ILE A 255 0.53 -19.21 -12.59
N GLY A 256 0.93 -18.24 -13.39
CA GLY A 256 2.14 -17.46 -13.22
C GLY A 256 1.85 -16.10 -12.60
N ARG A 257 2.79 -15.59 -11.83
CA ARG A 257 2.87 -14.21 -11.39
C ARG A 257 4.23 -13.64 -11.77
N ILE A 258 4.26 -12.44 -12.34
CA ILE A 258 5.48 -11.72 -12.68
C ILE A 258 5.45 -10.32 -12.07
N THR A 259 6.51 -9.96 -11.35
CA THR A 259 6.65 -8.60 -10.83
C THR A 259 6.99 -7.63 -11.95
N PRO A 260 6.75 -6.31 -11.81
CA PRO A 260 7.19 -5.33 -12.81
C PRO A 260 8.70 -5.35 -13.09
N ALA A 261 9.50 -5.88 -12.16
CA ALA A 261 10.93 -6.09 -12.31
C ALA A 261 11.31 -7.38 -13.09
N GLY A 262 10.33 -8.21 -13.46
CA GLY A 262 10.53 -9.42 -14.28
C GLY A 262 10.74 -10.72 -13.50
N VAL A 263 10.45 -10.75 -12.19
CA VAL A 263 10.62 -11.96 -11.37
C VAL A 263 9.37 -12.83 -11.46
N ILE A 264 9.51 -14.06 -11.97
CA ILE A 264 8.40 -15.00 -12.16
C ILE A 264 8.30 -16.01 -11.00
N THR A 265 7.10 -16.17 -10.46
CA THR A 265 6.68 -17.26 -9.56
C THR A 265 5.51 -18.03 -10.20
N GLN A 266 5.35 -19.31 -9.90
CA GLN A 266 4.30 -20.16 -10.48
C GLN A 266 3.61 -21.02 -9.42
N PHE A 267 2.34 -21.34 -9.69
CA PHE A 267 1.45 -22.09 -8.81
C PHE A 267 0.76 -23.19 -9.61
N ASP A 268 0.89 -24.44 -9.16
CA ASP A 268 0.27 -25.59 -9.81
C ASP A 268 -1.25 -25.59 -9.57
N VAL A 269 -2.03 -25.64 -10.65
CA VAL A 269 -3.49 -25.78 -10.58
C VAL A 269 -3.82 -27.23 -10.20
N PRO A 270 -4.68 -27.46 -9.18
CA PRO A 270 -5.14 -28.81 -8.84
C PRO A 270 -5.69 -29.53 -10.08
N SER A 271 -5.28 -30.78 -10.28
CA SER A 271 -5.64 -31.48 -11.52
C SER A 271 -6.80 -32.46 -11.38
N ASP A 272 -7.13 -32.91 -10.17
CA ASP A 272 -8.14 -33.97 -9.89
C ASP A 272 -8.09 -35.17 -10.88
N GLY A 273 -6.91 -35.49 -11.43
CA GLY A 273 -6.70 -36.55 -12.43
C GLY A 273 -6.96 -36.16 -13.90
N GLY A 274 -7.24 -34.89 -14.19
CA GLY A 274 -7.39 -34.29 -15.53
C GLY A 274 -6.30 -33.26 -15.86
N SER A 275 -6.53 -32.48 -16.93
CA SER A 275 -5.69 -31.33 -17.31
C SER A 275 -6.55 -30.07 -17.24
N PRO A 276 -6.45 -29.25 -16.17
CA PRO A 276 -7.25 -28.04 -15.99
C PRO A 276 -7.22 -27.11 -17.21
N GLN A 277 -6.01 -26.89 -17.76
CA GLN A 277 -5.75 -25.96 -18.85
C GLN A 277 -6.34 -24.56 -18.56
N PRO A 278 -5.72 -23.81 -17.63
CA PRO A 278 -6.16 -22.46 -17.32
C PRO A 278 -6.04 -21.59 -18.59
N GLN A 279 -7.11 -20.87 -18.93
CA GLN A 279 -7.25 -20.16 -20.20
C GLN A 279 -7.16 -18.65 -20.00
N ASP A 280 -8.19 -18.02 -19.43
CA ASP A 280 -8.23 -16.57 -19.15
C ASP A 280 -8.23 -16.30 -17.64
N ILE A 281 -7.78 -15.11 -17.23
CA ILE A 281 -7.60 -14.70 -15.83
C ILE A 281 -7.93 -13.21 -15.62
N VAL A 282 -8.57 -12.89 -14.49
CA VAL A 282 -8.94 -11.51 -14.13
C VAL A 282 -8.79 -11.29 -12.63
N ALA A 283 -8.50 -10.05 -12.22
CA ALA A 283 -8.64 -9.66 -10.82
C ALA A 283 -10.11 -9.68 -10.38
N GLY A 284 -10.37 -10.29 -9.23
CA GLY A 284 -11.70 -10.41 -8.66
C GLY A 284 -12.07 -9.30 -7.69
N PRO A 285 -13.26 -9.40 -7.09
CA PRO A 285 -13.73 -8.48 -6.05
C PRO A 285 -13.08 -8.68 -4.68
N ASP A 286 -12.22 -9.69 -4.50
CA ASP A 286 -11.79 -10.22 -3.20
C ASP A 286 -10.27 -10.41 -3.07
N ASP A 287 -9.51 -9.43 -3.55
CA ASP A 287 -8.04 -9.42 -3.56
C ASP A 287 -7.39 -10.71 -4.11
N SER A 288 -8.14 -11.43 -4.95
CA SER A 288 -7.76 -12.68 -5.57
C SER A 288 -7.89 -12.57 -7.08
N LEU A 289 -7.26 -13.50 -7.78
CA LEU A 289 -7.42 -13.66 -9.22
C LEU A 289 -8.38 -14.82 -9.48
N TRP A 290 -9.21 -14.67 -10.48
CA TRP A 290 -10.15 -15.69 -10.94
C TRP A 290 -9.79 -16.10 -12.35
N PHE A 291 -9.81 -17.39 -12.64
CA PHE A 291 -9.39 -17.92 -13.93
C PHE A 291 -10.30 -19.05 -14.41
N THR A 292 -10.38 -19.22 -15.72
CA THR A 292 -11.17 -20.29 -16.35
C THR A 292 -10.33 -21.54 -16.54
N GLU A 293 -10.85 -22.70 -16.17
CA GLU A 293 -10.23 -23.99 -16.48
C GLU A 293 -10.99 -24.67 -17.63
N ARG A 294 -10.46 -24.47 -18.85
CA ARG A 294 -11.18 -24.77 -20.09
C ARG A 294 -11.59 -26.24 -20.20
N ASN A 295 -10.77 -27.16 -19.69
CA ASN A 295 -10.98 -28.59 -19.89
C ASN A 295 -11.62 -29.33 -18.70
N SER A 296 -11.52 -28.77 -17.49
CA SER A 296 -12.09 -29.40 -16.29
C SER A 296 -13.53 -28.96 -16.05
N GLY A 297 -14.01 -27.89 -16.69
CA GLY A 297 -15.36 -27.34 -16.45
C GLY A 297 -15.44 -26.70 -15.06
N ARG A 298 -14.42 -25.91 -14.72
CA ARG A 298 -14.27 -25.25 -13.42
C ARG A 298 -13.85 -23.80 -13.60
N ILE A 299 -14.13 -23.02 -12.58
CA ILE A 299 -13.55 -21.70 -12.40
C ILE A 299 -12.63 -21.77 -11.19
N GLY A 300 -11.36 -21.40 -11.40
CA GLY A 300 -10.37 -21.32 -10.35
C GLY A 300 -10.33 -19.93 -9.73
N ARG A 301 -9.93 -19.89 -8.46
CA ARG A 301 -9.65 -18.67 -7.69
C ARG A 301 -8.30 -18.86 -7.01
N ILE A 302 -7.40 -17.91 -7.16
CA ILE A 302 -6.08 -17.92 -6.53
C ILE A 302 -5.87 -16.65 -5.72
N SER A 303 -5.55 -16.80 -4.43
CA SER A 303 -5.14 -15.65 -3.61
C SER A 303 -3.77 -15.13 -4.03
N THR A 304 -3.43 -13.89 -3.69
CA THR A 304 -2.10 -13.32 -3.96
C THR A 304 -0.95 -14.07 -3.25
N ALA A 305 -1.28 -14.85 -2.22
CA ALA A 305 -0.37 -15.78 -1.55
C ALA A 305 -0.18 -17.12 -2.30
N GLY A 306 -0.97 -17.40 -3.34
CA GLY A 306 -0.87 -18.60 -4.17
C GLY A 306 -1.75 -19.76 -3.76
N VAL A 307 -2.77 -19.53 -2.90
CA VAL A 307 -3.70 -20.59 -2.48
C VAL A 307 -4.81 -20.68 -3.53
N ILE A 308 -4.96 -21.86 -4.15
CA ILE A 308 -5.96 -22.11 -5.20
C ILE A 308 -7.18 -22.84 -4.62
N ALA A 309 -8.36 -22.34 -4.96
CA ALA A 309 -9.64 -23.00 -4.81
C ALA A 309 -10.31 -23.16 -6.19
N GLU A 310 -11.13 -24.20 -6.36
CA GLU A 310 -11.79 -24.49 -7.62
C GLU A 310 -13.29 -24.67 -7.41
N PHE A 311 -14.08 -24.17 -8.37
CA PHE A 311 -15.54 -24.19 -8.34
C PHE A 311 -16.05 -24.93 -9.58
N PRO A 312 -16.67 -26.11 -9.44
CA PRO A 312 -17.24 -26.83 -10.56
C PRO A 312 -18.45 -26.09 -11.15
N LEU A 313 -18.54 -26.11 -12.47
CA LEU A 313 -19.70 -25.57 -13.18
C LEU A 313 -20.94 -26.44 -12.94
N PRO A 314 -22.17 -25.86 -12.94
CA PRO A 314 -23.42 -26.57 -12.74
C PRO A 314 -23.77 -27.41 -13.96
N SER A 315 -23.47 -26.92 -15.17
CA SER A 315 -23.53 -27.73 -16.37
C SER A 315 -22.36 -28.73 -16.43
N SER A 316 -22.58 -29.85 -17.08
CA SER A 316 -21.50 -30.79 -17.45
C SER A 316 -20.78 -30.36 -18.73
N GLU A 317 -21.21 -29.23 -19.33
CA GLU A 317 -20.58 -28.70 -20.52
C GLU A 317 -19.24 -28.08 -20.14
N ARG A 318 -18.31 -28.06 -21.09
CA ARG A 318 -16.93 -27.65 -20.84
C ARG A 318 -16.59 -26.50 -21.75
N GLY A 319 -15.50 -25.83 -21.40
CA GLY A 319 -14.95 -24.72 -22.15
C GLY A 319 -15.40 -23.36 -21.64
N PRO A 320 -15.30 -23.06 -20.32
CA PRO A 320 -15.18 -21.68 -19.91
C PRO A 320 -13.95 -21.09 -20.60
N TRP A 321 -14.10 -19.90 -21.17
CA TRP A 321 -13.06 -19.22 -21.93
C TRP A 321 -12.78 -17.85 -21.31
N GLY A 322 -13.45 -16.79 -21.76
CA GLY A 322 -13.26 -15.45 -21.22
C GLY A 322 -13.84 -15.30 -19.83
N ILE A 323 -13.20 -14.44 -19.02
CA ILE A 323 -13.63 -14.10 -17.66
C ILE A 323 -13.41 -12.62 -17.40
N THR A 324 -14.33 -11.99 -16.69
CA THR A 324 -14.25 -10.58 -16.32
C THR A 324 -14.84 -10.36 -14.93
N LYS A 325 -14.34 -9.34 -14.23
CA LYS A 325 -15.10 -8.71 -13.15
C LYS A 325 -16.26 -7.93 -13.77
N GLY A 326 -17.46 -8.16 -13.27
CA GLY A 326 -18.69 -7.53 -13.74
C GLY A 326 -18.97 -6.19 -13.08
N PRO A 327 -19.99 -5.44 -13.56
CA PRO A 327 -20.38 -4.14 -13.03
C PRO A 327 -20.93 -4.14 -11.60
N ASP A 328 -21.29 -5.31 -11.07
CA ASP A 328 -21.88 -5.52 -9.75
C ASP A 328 -20.90 -6.22 -8.78
N ASP A 329 -19.60 -6.06 -9.01
CA ASP A 329 -18.51 -6.71 -8.27
C ASP A 329 -18.63 -8.25 -8.20
N THR A 330 -19.29 -8.87 -9.19
CA THR A 330 -19.31 -10.33 -9.34
C THR A 330 -18.43 -10.79 -10.50
N ILE A 331 -18.04 -12.06 -10.51
CA ILE A 331 -17.26 -12.63 -11.61
C ILE A 331 -18.21 -13.14 -12.68
N TRP A 332 -17.91 -12.83 -13.94
CA TRP A 332 -18.66 -13.30 -15.10
C TRP A 332 -17.73 -14.02 -16.06
N PHE A 333 -18.21 -15.08 -16.69
CA PHE A 333 -17.43 -15.83 -17.66
C PHE A 333 -18.26 -16.28 -18.87
N ALA A 334 -17.61 -16.37 -20.01
CA ALA A 334 -18.19 -16.93 -21.23
C ALA A 334 -17.90 -18.43 -21.30
N GLU A 335 -18.92 -19.22 -21.64
CA GLU A 335 -18.77 -20.64 -21.84
C GLU A 335 -19.10 -21.00 -23.29
N THR A 336 -18.12 -21.56 -24.00
CA THR A 336 -18.20 -21.85 -25.44
C THR A 336 -19.35 -22.77 -25.84
N ALA A 337 -19.94 -23.46 -24.88
CA ALA A 337 -21.10 -24.33 -25.04
C ALA A 337 -22.44 -23.56 -25.16
N GLY A 338 -22.42 -22.22 -24.98
CA GLY A 338 -23.59 -21.36 -25.20
C GLY A 338 -24.17 -20.76 -23.93
N PHE A 339 -23.35 -20.59 -22.89
CA PHE A 339 -23.76 -19.99 -21.63
C PHE A 339 -22.92 -18.75 -21.29
N ILE A 340 -23.51 -17.87 -20.51
CA ILE A 340 -22.79 -16.87 -19.73
C ILE A 340 -22.92 -17.28 -18.27
N GLY A 341 -21.81 -17.48 -17.59
CA GLY A 341 -21.78 -17.80 -16.17
C GLY A 341 -21.55 -16.58 -15.30
N ARG A 342 -22.05 -16.64 -14.07
CA ARG A 342 -21.88 -15.62 -13.03
C ARG A 342 -21.55 -16.28 -11.71
N ILE A 343 -20.54 -15.78 -11.01
CA ILE A 343 -20.16 -16.17 -9.66
C ILE A 343 -20.26 -14.95 -8.76
N ALA A 344 -21.14 -15.00 -7.77
CA ALA A 344 -21.19 -14.05 -6.68
C ALA A 344 -20.55 -14.65 -5.43
N LEU A 345 -19.72 -13.88 -4.75
CA LEU A 345 -19.33 -14.18 -3.38
C LEU A 345 -20.57 -14.16 -2.48
N THR A 346 -20.59 -15.01 -1.46
CA THR A 346 -21.69 -15.06 -0.48
C THR A 346 -21.24 -14.83 0.95
N ASP A 347 -19.94 -14.61 1.16
CA ASP A 347 -19.35 -14.37 2.47
C ASP A 347 -19.42 -12.87 2.85
N ALA A 348 -19.13 -12.56 4.11
CA ALA A 348 -18.84 -11.18 4.52
C ALA A 348 -17.43 -10.82 4.07
N ASP A 349 -17.10 -9.54 4.01
CA ASP A 349 -15.77 -9.05 3.63
C ASP A 349 -15.51 -7.81 4.48
N LEU A 350 -14.77 -7.97 5.58
CA LEU A 350 -14.45 -6.91 6.50
C LEU A 350 -13.23 -6.17 6.00
N ALA A 351 -13.27 -4.84 6.07
CA ALA A 351 -12.11 -4.02 5.76
C ALA A 351 -11.90 -2.96 6.84
N VAL A 352 -10.68 -2.46 6.97
CA VAL A 352 -10.35 -1.35 7.87
C VAL A 352 -9.62 -0.25 7.12
N THR A 353 -9.96 0.99 7.45
CA THR A 353 -9.17 2.17 7.11
C THR A 353 -8.74 2.87 8.39
N LYS A 354 -7.60 3.55 8.34
CA LYS A 354 -7.03 4.32 9.44
C LYS A 354 -6.53 5.65 8.89
N SER A 355 -6.73 6.72 9.66
CA SER A 355 -6.19 8.05 9.35
C SER A 355 -6.03 8.87 10.62
N ASP A 356 -5.02 9.73 10.66
CA ASP A 356 -4.77 10.75 11.69
C ASP A 356 -4.93 12.18 11.13
N THR A 357 -5.70 12.33 10.04
CA THR A 357 -5.94 13.62 9.39
C THR A 357 -6.34 14.70 10.41
N GLY A 358 -5.53 15.76 10.49
CA GLY A 358 -5.70 16.87 11.43
C GLY A 358 -4.76 16.85 12.64
N SER A 359 -3.99 15.77 12.82
CA SER A 359 -2.93 15.67 13.81
C SER A 359 -1.53 15.48 13.20
N ASP A 360 -1.38 15.25 11.90
CA ASP A 360 -0.08 15.04 11.23
C ASP A 360 0.41 16.30 10.47
N PRO A 361 1.62 16.84 10.74
CA PRO A 361 2.55 16.41 11.79
C PRO A 361 2.07 16.79 13.21
N VAL A 362 2.47 16.00 14.20
CA VAL A 362 2.23 16.24 15.63
C VAL A 362 3.55 16.61 16.31
N VAL A 363 3.52 17.48 17.33
CA VAL A 363 4.72 17.78 18.13
C VAL A 363 4.83 16.78 19.28
N GLU A 364 6.05 16.36 19.62
CA GLU A 364 6.34 15.53 20.80
C GLU A 364 5.67 16.12 22.06
N GLY A 365 5.00 15.27 22.84
CA GLY A 365 4.22 15.67 24.02
C GLY A 365 2.78 16.10 23.71
N GLN A 366 2.35 16.11 22.44
CA GLN A 366 0.97 16.38 22.05
C GLN A 366 0.20 15.12 21.66
N ASN A 367 -1.12 15.24 21.67
CA ASN A 367 -2.01 14.13 21.30
C ASN A 367 -2.20 14.04 19.78
N VAL A 368 -2.07 12.83 19.24
CA VAL A 368 -2.55 12.43 17.92
C VAL A 368 -3.91 11.72 18.07
N THR A 369 -4.84 11.99 17.16
CA THR A 369 -6.15 11.30 17.13
C THR A 369 -6.29 10.50 15.84
N TYR A 370 -6.33 9.18 15.97
CA TYR A 370 -6.64 8.28 14.88
C TYR A 370 -8.14 8.03 14.75
N THR A 371 -8.63 8.03 13.52
CA THR A 371 -9.96 7.55 13.14
C THR A 371 -9.80 6.23 12.41
N LEU A 372 -10.32 5.16 13.00
CA LEU A 372 -10.38 3.82 12.41
C LEU A 372 -11.81 3.56 11.94
N THR A 373 -11.99 3.09 10.70
CA THR A 373 -13.31 2.72 10.17
C THR A 373 -13.29 1.28 9.73
N ALA A 374 -14.10 0.44 10.38
CA ALA A 374 -14.40 -0.91 9.91
C ALA A 374 -15.57 -0.85 8.91
N SER A 375 -15.47 -1.54 7.79
CA SER A 375 -16.58 -1.78 6.85
C SER A 375 -16.83 -3.27 6.69
N ASN A 376 -18.02 -3.60 6.17
CA ASN A 376 -18.33 -4.90 5.61
C ASN A 376 -18.74 -4.70 4.16
N ASP A 377 -17.81 -4.95 3.24
CA ASP A 377 -17.94 -4.75 1.80
C ASP A 377 -18.61 -5.98 1.12
N GLY A 378 -18.75 -7.07 1.89
CA GLY A 378 -19.35 -8.32 1.45
C GLY A 378 -20.88 -8.35 1.56
N PRO A 379 -21.55 -9.25 0.82
CA PRO A 379 -23.00 -9.36 0.80
C PRO A 379 -23.62 -10.02 2.05
N GLN A 380 -22.83 -10.65 2.91
CA GLN A 380 -23.32 -11.27 4.15
C GLN A 380 -23.14 -10.36 5.36
N THR A 381 -24.07 -10.39 6.32
CA THR A 381 -23.89 -9.74 7.62
C THR A 381 -22.72 -10.36 8.40
N ALA A 382 -21.78 -9.52 8.83
CA ALA A 382 -20.69 -9.88 9.73
C ALA A 382 -21.11 -9.74 11.20
N GLU A 383 -20.96 -10.79 11.99
CA GLU A 383 -21.21 -10.80 13.43
C GLU A 383 -19.90 -10.86 14.24
N GLY A 384 -19.93 -10.33 15.46
CA GLY A 384 -18.78 -10.35 16.36
C GLY A 384 -17.60 -9.52 15.87
N VAL A 385 -17.85 -8.45 15.11
CA VAL A 385 -16.83 -7.57 14.54
C VAL A 385 -16.07 -6.82 15.63
N VAL A 386 -14.75 -6.88 15.56
CA VAL A 386 -13.81 -6.26 16.50
C VAL A 386 -12.73 -5.52 15.70
N LEU A 387 -12.50 -4.27 16.06
CA LEU A 387 -11.34 -3.49 15.64
C LEU A 387 -10.22 -3.61 16.68
N LYS A 388 -8.98 -3.71 16.22
CA LYS A 388 -7.77 -3.67 17.05
C LYS A 388 -6.80 -2.66 16.50
N ASP A 389 -6.19 -1.88 17.38
CA ASP A 389 -5.16 -0.91 17.05
C ASP A 389 -3.92 -1.20 17.88
N THR A 390 -2.75 -1.31 17.25
CA THR A 390 -1.49 -1.63 17.91
C THR A 390 -0.59 -0.41 17.91
N LEU A 391 -0.62 0.33 19.02
CA LEU A 391 0.15 1.56 19.16
C LEU A 391 1.66 1.22 19.22
N PRO A 392 2.48 1.71 18.27
CA PRO A 392 3.93 1.51 18.27
C PRO A 392 4.59 2.17 19.48
N ALA A 393 5.86 1.80 19.73
CA ALA A 393 6.71 2.58 20.62
C ALA A 393 6.79 4.03 20.10
N GLY A 394 6.73 5.01 21.00
CA GLY A 394 6.58 6.42 20.64
C GLY A 394 5.13 6.94 20.74
N LEU A 395 4.12 6.05 20.82
CA LEU A 395 2.74 6.42 21.13
C LEU A 395 2.28 5.82 22.46
N GLN A 396 1.59 6.62 23.27
CA GLN A 396 1.01 6.19 24.53
C GLN A 396 -0.51 6.41 24.52
N PHE A 397 -1.29 5.38 24.86
CA PHE A 397 -2.75 5.49 24.91
C PHE A 397 -3.23 6.58 25.89
N VAL A 398 -4.16 7.43 25.44
CA VAL A 398 -4.80 8.48 26.26
C VAL A 398 -6.28 8.19 26.44
N SER A 399 -7.03 8.04 25.34
CA SER A 399 -8.46 7.76 25.39
C SER A 399 -8.95 7.13 24.08
N ALA A 400 -10.18 6.59 24.09
CA ALA A 400 -10.82 6.08 22.88
C ALA A 400 -12.34 6.20 22.96
N SER A 401 -12.99 6.01 21.82
CA SER A 401 -14.43 5.88 21.70
C SER A 401 -15.03 4.83 22.65
N ALA A 402 -16.30 5.01 23.03
CA ALA A 402 -17.01 4.03 23.86
C ALA A 402 -17.00 2.63 23.23
N GLY A 403 -16.76 1.61 24.05
CA GLY A 403 -16.61 0.21 23.60
C GLY A 403 -15.19 -0.17 23.18
N CYS A 404 -14.22 0.73 23.31
CA CYS A 404 -12.79 0.46 23.17
C CYS A 404 -12.10 0.28 24.53
N THR A 405 -11.19 -0.67 24.63
CA THR A 405 -10.38 -0.95 25.84
C THR A 405 -8.92 -1.14 25.47
N ALA A 406 -8.01 -0.41 26.13
CA ALA A 406 -6.57 -0.60 26.01
C ALA A 406 -6.09 -1.76 26.89
N ALA A 407 -5.12 -2.53 26.42
CA ALA A 407 -4.55 -3.67 27.14
C ALA A 407 -3.61 -3.22 28.27
N GLY A 408 -3.04 -2.02 28.18
CA GLY A 408 -2.04 -1.51 29.12
C GLY A 408 -0.70 -2.24 29.01
N SER A 409 -0.37 -2.76 27.82
CA SER A 409 0.91 -3.43 27.51
C SER A 409 1.80 -2.54 26.63
N THR A 410 3.02 -3.00 26.32
CA THR A 410 3.91 -2.32 25.36
C THR A 410 4.40 -3.33 24.31
N PRO A 411 4.05 -3.20 23.02
CA PRO A 411 3.12 -2.22 22.45
C PRO A 411 1.71 -2.34 23.07
N ASP A 412 1.00 -1.21 23.17
CA ASP A 412 -0.36 -1.22 23.71
C ASP A 412 -1.33 -1.58 22.60
N VAL A 413 -2.31 -2.41 22.91
CA VAL A 413 -3.32 -2.87 21.94
C VAL A 413 -4.68 -2.39 22.39
N VAL A 414 -5.28 -1.49 21.62
CA VAL A 414 -6.63 -0.98 21.85
C VAL A 414 -7.62 -1.85 21.09
N THR A 415 -8.54 -2.50 21.80
CA THR A 415 -9.57 -3.36 21.21
C THR A 415 -10.94 -2.72 21.32
N CYS A 416 -11.61 -2.53 20.19
CA CYS A 416 -12.92 -1.90 20.07
C CYS A 416 -13.98 -2.90 19.58
N ALA A 417 -15.02 -3.11 20.38
CA ALA A 417 -16.17 -3.90 19.93
C ALA A 417 -17.04 -3.09 18.97
N ILE A 418 -17.27 -3.62 17.76
CA ILE A 418 -18.22 -3.08 16.78
C ILE A 418 -19.55 -3.83 16.86
N GLY A 419 -19.51 -5.15 17.02
CA GLY A 419 -20.71 -6.00 17.13
C GLY A 419 -21.12 -6.55 15.77
N THR A 420 -22.17 -6.02 15.16
CA THR A 420 -22.69 -6.51 13.88
C THR A 420 -22.55 -5.43 12.81
N LEU A 421 -22.02 -5.81 11.64
CA LEU A 421 -22.03 -4.99 10.43
C LEU A 421 -22.84 -5.71 9.35
N THR A 422 -23.97 -5.14 8.97
CA THR A 422 -24.73 -5.62 7.80
C THR A 422 -23.95 -5.35 6.51
N ALA A 423 -24.30 -6.03 5.43
CA ALA A 423 -23.70 -5.80 4.11
C ALA A 423 -23.68 -4.31 3.73
N GLY A 424 -22.52 -3.81 3.30
CA GLY A 424 -22.26 -2.42 2.92
C GLY A 424 -22.23 -1.42 4.07
N ALA A 425 -22.33 -1.86 5.34
CA ALA A 425 -22.30 -0.95 6.49
C ALA A 425 -20.87 -0.70 6.98
N SER A 426 -20.66 0.47 7.60
CA SER A 426 -19.38 0.83 8.22
C SER A 426 -19.59 1.42 9.62
N ALA A 427 -18.58 1.29 10.47
CA ALA A 427 -18.56 1.86 11.82
C ALA A 427 -17.17 2.41 12.16
N ALA A 428 -17.12 3.67 12.60
CA ALA A 428 -15.89 4.34 12.99
C ALA A 428 -15.65 4.32 14.52
N ARG A 429 -14.38 4.35 14.91
CA ARG A 429 -13.87 4.53 16.27
C ARG A 429 -12.70 5.50 16.26
N THR A 430 -12.63 6.35 17.26
CA THR A 430 -11.48 7.24 17.48
C THR A 430 -10.61 6.74 18.62
N ILE A 431 -9.30 6.84 18.45
CA ILE A 431 -8.27 6.52 19.45
C ILE A 431 -7.34 7.72 19.54
N THR A 432 -7.17 8.25 20.75
CA THR A 432 -6.26 9.35 21.03
C THR A 432 -5.04 8.80 21.76
N ALA A 433 -3.86 9.08 21.22
CA ALA A 433 -2.58 8.70 21.79
C ALA A 433 -1.68 9.94 21.95
N LEU A 434 -0.81 9.94 22.96
CA LEU A 434 0.22 10.93 23.20
C LEU A 434 1.47 10.54 22.39
N ALA A 435 1.99 11.46 21.58
CA ALA A 435 3.28 11.29 20.93
C ALA A 435 4.40 11.54 21.96
N THR A 436 5.31 10.59 22.13
CA THR A 436 6.32 10.58 23.21
C THR A 436 7.75 10.58 22.70
N THR A 437 7.96 10.51 21.38
CA THR A 437 9.28 10.46 20.76
C THR A 437 9.20 11.05 19.36
N GLU A 438 10.14 11.93 19.02
CA GLU A 438 10.37 12.39 17.65
C GLU A 438 10.78 11.21 16.77
N ASP A 439 9.92 10.87 15.80
CA ASP A 439 10.17 9.84 14.78
C ASP A 439 9.05 9.90 13.73
N VAL A 440 9.18 9.11 12.67
CA VAL A 440 8.04 8.75 11.80
C VAL A 440 7.47 7.43 12.31
N LEU A 441 6.33 7.51 13.01
CA LEU A 441 5.70 6.37 13.67
C LEU A 441 4.70 5.71 12.73
N THR A 442 4.79 4.38 12.57
CA THR A 442 3.80 3.60 11.80
C THR A 442 2.83 2.90 12.75
N ASP A 443 1.58 3.34 12.78
CA ASP A 443 0.51 2.77 13.59
C ASP A 443 -0.35 1.81 12.77
N THR A 444 -0.74 0.67 13.35
CA THR A 444 -1.37 -0.43 12.61
C THR A 444 -2.71 -0.83 13.24
N ALA A 445 -3.78 -0.72 12.45
CA ALA A 445 -5.10 -1.19 12.77
C ALA A 445 -5.42 -2.51 12.04
N ALA A 446 -6.27 -3.33 12.65
CA ALA A 446 -6.82 -4.54 12.07
C ALA A 446 -8.31 -4.70 12.42
N VAL A 447 -9.10 -5.31 11.53
CA VAL A 447 -10.47 -5.74 11.79
C VAL A 447 -10.55 -7.28 11.72
N ALA A 448 -11.51 -7.86 12.46
CA ALA A 448 -11.85 -9.27 12.35
C ALA A 448 -13.28 -9.50 12.84
N GLY A 449 -13.90 -10.60 12.40
CA GLY A 449 -15.23 -11.04 12.85
C GLY A 449 -15.34 -12.56 12.96
N ALA A 450 -16.50 -13.05 13.40
CA ALA A 450 -16.81 -14.47 13.46
C ALA A 450 -17.41 -14.98 12.13
N VAL A 451 -16.81 -14.56 11.01
CA VAL A 451 -17.29 -14.83 9.64
C VAL A 451 -16.13 -15.25 8.75
N SER A 452 -16.44 -15.92 7.63
CA SER A 452 -15.49 -16.11 6.55
C SER A 452 -15.24 -14.76 5.89
N ASP A 453 -13.98 -14.50 5.54
CA ASP A 453 -13.54 -13.28 4.88
C ASP A 453 -12.71 -13.66 3.64
N PRO A 454 -13.17 -13.31 2.43
CA PRO A 454 -12.48 -13.68 1.20
C PRO A 454 -11.29 -12.75 0.88
N ALA A 455 -11.17 -11.56 1.49
CA ALA A 455 -10.23 -10.51 1.09
C ALA A 455 -9.27 -10.05 2.23
N PRO A 456 -8.54 -10.94 2.92
CA PRO A 456 -7.84 -10.62 4.18
C PRO A 456 -6.70 -9.59 4.09
N ALA A 457 -6.41 -9.03 2.92
CA ALA A 457 -5.44 -7.96 2.76
C ALA A 457 -6.00 -6.59 3.16
N ASN A 458 -7.31 -6.37 3.03
CA ASN A 458 -8.01 -5.15 3.44
C ASN A 458 -8.37 -5.13 4.95
N ASP A 459 -8.17 -6.25 5.65
CA ASP A 459 -8.37 -6.43 7.08
C ASP A 459 -7.35 -5.68 7.95
N VAL A 460 -6.28 -5.13 7.35
CA VAL A 460 -5.19 -4.42 8.04
C VAL A 460 -4.91 -3.09 7.35
N ALA A 461 -4.84 -2.02 8.12
CA ALA A 461 -4.44 -0.70 7.64
C ALA A 461 -3.29 -0.14 8.47
N GLN A 462 -2.35 0.52 7.80
CA GLN A 462 -1.27 1.25 8.44
C GLN A 462 -1.41 2.74 8.14
N GLU A 463 -1.08 3.57 9.13
CA GLU A 463 -0.98 5.02 8.98
C GLU A 463 0.37 5.48 9.52
N THR A 464 0.98 6.48 8.87
CA THR A 464 2.25 7.06 9.31
C THR A 464 2.02 8.43 9.91
N THR A 465 2.47 8.64 11.14
CA THR A 465 2.43 9.95 11.80
C THR A 465 3.84 10.49 11.93
N THR A 466 4.04 11.72 11.45
CA THR A 466 5.29 12.46 11.66
C THR A 466 5.23 13.15 13.02
N VAL A 467 6.14 12.79 13.91
CA VAL A 467 6.31 13.47 15.20
C VAL A 467 7.51 14.40 15.13
N ASP A 468 7.25 15.70 15.16
CA ASP A 468 8.28 16.74 15.22
C ASP A 468 8.79 16.92 16.67
N ALA A 469 10.09 17.17 16.82
CA ALA A 469 10.65 17.52 18.12
C ALA A 469 10.10 18.84 18.66
N THR A 470 9.99 18.93 19.98
CA THR A 470 9.71 20.20 20.67
C THR A 470 10.90 21.16 20.50
N THR A 471 10.62 22.38 20.01
CA THR A 471 11.65 23.42 19.80
C THR A 471 11.64 24.49 20.89
N CYS A 472 12.77 25.14 21.14
CA CYS A 472 12.86 26.36 21.94
C CYS A 472 13.08 27.57 21.01
N PHE A 473 12.17 28.54 21.05
CA PHE A 473 12.14 29.70 20.14
C PHE A 473 12.25 29.35 18.63
N GLY A 474 11.76 28.17 18.23
CA GLY A 474 11.83 27.68 16.84
C GLY A 474 13.15 27.01 16.47
N GLU A 475 14.06 26.79 17.43
CA GLU A 475 15.32 26.07 17.23
C GLU A 475 15.33 24.73 17.98
N GLN A 476 16.03 23.75 17.38
CA GLN A 476 16.19 22.42 17.96
C GLN A 476 17.11 22.48 19.19
N PRO A 477 16.70 21.91 20.34
CA PRO A 477 17.50 21.96 21.55
C PRO A 477 18.80 21.17 21.42
N THR A 478 19.91 21.75 21.87
CA THR A 478 21.19 21.07 22.09
C THR A 478 21.20 20.32 23.42
N ILE A 479 20.38 20.76 24.37
CA ILE A 479 20.24 20.17 25.70
C ILE A 479 18.75 20.10 26.05
N THR A 480 18.28 18.91 26.41
CA THR A 480 16.88 18.67 26.76
C THR A 480 16.79 18.04 28.14
N GLY A 481 15.95 18.61 29.01
CA GLY A 481 15.58 18.04 30.29
C GLY A 481 14.50 16.96 30.18
N THR A 482 14.04 16.52 31.32
CA THR A 482 12.92 15.60 31.53
C THR A 482 11.70 16.38 32.01
N PRO A 483 10.50 15.78 32.06
CA PRO A 483 9.33 16.44 32.67
C PRO A 483 9.37 16.56 34.21
N GLY A 484 10.52 16.38 34.85
CA GLY A 484 10.68 16.54 36.30
C GLY A 484 11.86 17.43 36.62
N ASN A 485 12.03 17.78 37.90
CA ASN A 485 13.04 18.75 38.34
C ASN A 485 14.48 18.35 37.94
N ASP A 486 15.07 19.14 37.05
CA ASP A 486 16.37 18.89 36.46
C ASP A 486 17.43 19.92 36.87
N LEU A 487 18.70 19.49 36.75
CA LEU A 487 19.86 20.36 36.83
C LEU A 487 20.59 20.34 35.49
N LEU A 488 20.40 21.39 34.70
CA LEU A 488 20.93 21.50 33.34
C LEU A 488 22.09 22.49 33.33
N ASN A 489 23.19 22.09 32.70
CA ASN A 489 24.36 22.96 32.49
C ASN A 489 24.69 23.00 31.00
N GLY A 490 24.75 24.20 30.46
CA GLY A 490 25.21 24.49 29.11
C GLY A 490 26.71 24.30 28.94
N THR A 491 27.21 24.83 27.84
CA THR A 491 28.60 24.85 27.44
C THR A 491 29.10 26.29 27.32
N PRO A 492 30.40 26.53 27.14
CA PRO A 492 30.90 27.89 26.89
C PRO A 492 30.61 28.45 25.48
N GLY A 493 29.67 27.86 24.72
CA GLY A 493 29.25 28.37 23.42
C GLY A 493 27.72 28.39 23.35
N ARG A 494 27.18 28.93 22.25
CA ARG A 494 25.74 29.06 22.04
C ARG A 494 25.01 27.71 22.16
N ASP A 495 24.11 27.62 23.14
CA ASP A 495 23.27 26.48 23.44
C ASP A 495 21.78 26.79 23.23
N VAL A 496 21.00 25.73 22.97
CA VAL A 496 19.53 25.78 22.94
C VAL A 496 19.04 24.78 23.97
N ILE A 497 18.53 25.28 25.09
CA ILE A 497 18.16 24.49 26.27
C ILE A 497 16.64 24.45 26.39
N LEU A 498 16.09 23.24 26.45
CA LEU A 498 14.67 22.99 26.71
C LEU A 498 14.54 22.15 27.98
N ALA A 499 14.18 22.75 29.12
CA ALA A 499 14.12 22.04 30.39
C ALA A 499 12.86 21.14 30.50
N ARG A 500 11.78 21.56 29.85
CA ARG A 500 10.47 20.89 29.73
C ARG A 500 9.56 21.21 30.89
N GLY A 501 9.56 20.47 32.00
CA GLY A 501 8.66 20.79 33.11
C GLY A 501 9.16 20.20 34.41
N GLY A 502 8.57 20.64 35.52
CA GLY A 502 9.18 20.48 36.83
C GLY A 502 9.91 21.75 37.24
N ASN A 503 10.40 21.80 38.48
CA ASN A 503 11.11 22.98 38.99
C ASN A 503 12.61 22.81 38.72
N ASP A 504 13.07 23.45 37.67
CA ASP A 504 14.38 23.22 37.07
C ASP A 504 15.43 24.23 37.54
N THR A 505 16.69 23.83 37.48
CA THR A 505 17.83 24.72 37.64
C THR A 505 18.68 24.65 36.39
N VAL A 506 18.69 25.72 35.61
CA VAL A 506 19.41 25.84 34.35
C VAL A 506 20.53 26.86 34.48
N ASN A 507 21.73 26.48 34.05
CA ASN A 507 22.88 27.37 33.94
C ASN A 507 23.43 27.25 32.51
N ALA A 508 23.14 28.24 31.65
CA ALA A 508 23.53 28.20 30.24
C ALA A 508 25.04 28.45 30.04
N ILE A 509 25.67 29.11 31.02
CA ILE A 509 27.12 29.35 31.15
C ILE A 509 27.59 30.56 30.36
N ALA A 510 28.05 30.43 29.13
CA ALA A 510 28.62 31.56 28.39
C ALA A 510 28.38 31.30 26.91
N GLY A 511 28.01 32.32 26.16
CA GLY A 511 27.45 32.13 24.83
C GLY A 511 26.19 32.97 24.67
N ASP A 512 25.68 33.06 23.45
CA ASP A 512 24.40 33.73 23.19
C ASP A 512 23.32 32.64 23.18
N ASP A 513 22.76 32.32 24.35
CA ASP A 513 22.00 31.09 24.59
C ASP A 513 20.49 31.30 24.44
N LEU A 514 19.79 30.21 24.10
CA LEU A 514 18.33 30.15 24.06
C LEU A 514 17.85 29.18 25.15
N VAL A 515 17.07 29.66 26.12
CA VAL A 515 16.58 28.82 27.22
C VAL A 515 15.05 28.89 27.31
N CYS A 516 14.41 27.73 27.32
CA CYS A 516 13.00 27.54 27.60
C CYS A 516 12.87 26.61 28.80
N ALA A 517 12.53 27.15 29.98
CA ALA A 517 12.43 26.35 31.20
C ALA A 517 11.13 25.52 31.22
N GLY A 518 9.98 26.16 30.98
CA GLY A 518 8.70 25.50 30.77
C GLY A 518 7.79 25.60 31.99
N PRO A 519 6.94 24.60 32.29
CA PRO A 519 6.10 24.65 33.48
C PRO A 519 6.83 24.21 34.77
N GLY A 520 6.80 25.05 35.80
CA GLY A 520 7.39 24.81 37.12
C GLY A 520 7.91 26.10 37.73
N ASP A 521 8.39 26.04 38.97
CA ASP A 521 9.09 27.20 39.57
C ASP A 521 10.59 27.08 39.27
N ASP A 522 11.05 27.74 38.22
CA ASP A 522 12.36 27.53 37.62
C ASP A 522 13.42 28.52 38.11
N ARG A 523 14.68 28.11 38.02
CA ARG A 523 15.85 28.96 38.26
C ARG A 523 16.76 28.92 37.05
N VAL A 524 16.83 30.00 36.31
CA VAL A 524 17.64 30.10 35.09
C VAL A 524 18.73 31.15 35.27
N THR A 525 19.95 30.79 34.89
CA THR A 525 21.10 31.69 34.77
C THR A 525 21.58 31.60 33.32
N GLY A 526 21.51 32.70 32.56
CA GLY A 526 22.05 32.81 31.21
C GLY A 526 23.57 32.76 31.24
N GLY A 527 24.18 33.79 31.83
CA GLY A 527 25.63 33.88 31.97
C GLY A 527 26.17 34.97 31.04
N PRO A 528 27.48 35.01 30.72
CA PRO A 528 27.97 36.04 29.81
C PRO A 528 27.58 35.79 28.35
N GLY A 529 26.92 36.75 27.72
CA GLY A 529 26.53 36.71 26.30
C GLY A 529 25.25 37.47 26.04
N ALA A 530 24.64 37.37 24.86
CA ALA A 530 23.30 37.92 24.60
C ALA A 530 22.28 36.78 24.62
N ASP A 531 21.66 36.57 25.77
CA ASP A 531 20.81 35.41 26.04
C ASP A 531 19.34 35.72 25.81
N ARG A 532 18.57 34.69 25.44
CA ARG A 532 17.11 34.75 25.40
C ARG A 532 16.51 33.65 26.26
N ILE A 533 15.81 34.05 27.31
CA ILE A 533 15.32 33.16 28.36
C ILE A 533 13.80 33.30 28.50
N ALA A 534 13.08 32.18 28.48
CA ALA A 534 11.68 32.08 28.88
C ALA A 534 11.54 31.18 30.12
N GLY A 535 10.93 31.72 31.17
CA GLY A 535 10.54 30.99 32.38
C GLY A 535 9.42 30.01 32.05
N GLY A 536 8.25 30.53 31.69
CA GLY A 536 7.13 29.72 31.22
C GLY A 536 5.93 29.89 32.14
N THR A 537 5.55 28.86 32.89
CA THR A 537 4.45 28.97 33.86
C THR A 537 4.95 28.55 35.23
N GLY A 538 4.67 29.33 36.26
CA GLY A 538 5.17 29.11 37.62
C GLY A 538 5.82 30.38 38.15
N SER A 539 6.41 30.34 39.34
CA SER A 539 7.11 31.50 39.90
C SER A 539 8.61 31.36 39.66
N ASP A 540 9.09 32.01 38.61
CA ASP A 540 10.42 31.81 38.07
C ASP A 540 11.44 32.83 38.60
N ILE A 541 12.71 32.44 38.59
CA ILE A 541 13.85 33.31 38.85
C ILE A 541 14.80 33.26 37.66
N LEU A 542 14.88 34.35 36.92
CA LEU A 542 15.66 34.46 35.68
C LEU A 542 16.78 35.50 35.86
N HIS A 543 18.02 35.10 35.61
CA HIS A 543 19.18 35.97 35.61
C HIS A 543 19.83 36.00 34.22
N GLY A 544 19.87 37.18 33.60
CA GLY A 544 20.60 37.46 32.36
C GLY A 544 22.11 37.28 32.57
N ASN A 545 22.66 37.96 33.60
CA ASN A 545 24.10 38.11 33.87
C ASN A 545 24.72 39.12 32.84
N PRO A 546 26.05 39.27 32.69
CA PRO A 546 26.57 40.28 31.75
C PRO A 546 26.20 40.01 30.29
N GLY A 547 25.45 40.91 29.68
CA GLY A 547 24.83 40.64 28.40
C GLY A 547 23.92 41.74 27.90
N ASN A 548 23.39 41.59 26.69
CA ASN A 548 22.19 42.33 26.29
C ASN A 548 21.11 41.27 26.11
N ASP A 549 20.35 41.03 27.16
CA ASP A 549 19.55 39.83 27.28
C ASP A 549 18.08 40.11 27.03
N THR A 550 17.32 39.06 26.72
CA THR A 550 15.86 39.10 26.60
C THR A 550 15.25 38.06 27.53
N LEU A 551 14.55 38.51 28.56
CA LEU A 551 13.98 37.67 29.61
C LEU A 551 12.46 37.77 29.57
N THR A 552 11.78 36.63 29.54
CA THR A 552 10.32 36.55 29.66
C THR A 552 9.95 35.65 30.84
N GLY A 553 9.28 36.18 31.85
CA GLY A 553 8.80 35.43 33.01
C GLY A 553 7.70 34.45 32.60
N GLY A 554 6.55 34.99 32.21
CA GLY A 554 5.43 34.21 31.72
C GLY A 554 4.27 34.29 32.69
N ASP A 555 3.55 33.18 32.92
CA ASP A 555 2.44 33.16 33.88
C ASP A 555 2.96 32.86 35.29
N GLY A 556 2.75 33.75 36.25
CA GLY A 556 3.09 33.53 37.66
C GLY A 556 3.72 34.76 38.31
N ASP A 557 4.28 34.60 39.51
CA ASP A 557 4.95 35.72 40.20
C ASP A 557 6.47 35.59 40.03
N ASP A 558 7.03 36.29 39.04
CA ASP A 558 8.40 36.09 38.57
C ASP A 558 9.40 37.12 39.10
N PHE A 559 10.67 36.72 39.14
CA PHE A 559 11.82 37.59 39.43
C PHE A 559 12.80 37.58 38.25
N LEU A 560 12.90 38.70 37.55
CA LEU A 560 13.79 38.86 36.40
C LEU A 560 14.90 39.84 36.75
N PHE A 561 16.15 39.43 36.52
CA PHE A 561 17.35 40.22 36.74
C PHE A 561 18.13 40.32 35.41
N GLY A 562 18.17 41.50 34.79
CA GLY A 562 18.97 41.77 33.59
C GLY A 562 20.48 41.77 33.90
N ASP A 563 20.84 42.22 35.11
CA ASP A 563 22.23 42.41 35.52
C ASP A 563 22.96 43.47 34.67
N VAL A 564 24.07 43.17 34.00
CA VAL A 564 24.91 44.21 33.36
C VAL A 564 24.72 44.20 31.86
N GLY A 565 24.17 45.30 31.33
CA GLY A 565 24.10 45.61 29.91
C GLY A 565 22.75 46.22 29.55
N ASN A 566 22.29 46.09 28.31
CA ASN A 566 21.01 46.68 27.90
C ASN A 566 20.01 45.57 27.65
N ASP A 567 19.09 45.38 28.59
CA ASP A 567 18.24 44.20 28.65
C ASP A 567 16.77 44.51 28.32
N ASP A 568 16.04 43.49 27.83
CA ASP A 568 14.60 43.51 27.59
C ASP A 568 13.91 42.49 28.50
N LEU A 569 13.18 42.98 29.51
CA LEU A 569 12.54 42.17 30.55
C LEU A 569 11.03 42.29 30.44
N ASP A 570 10.33 41.19 30.17
CA ASP A 570 8.87 41.11 30.26
C ASP A 570 8.47 40.09 31.33
N GLY A 571 7.92 40.56 32.45
CA GLY A 571 7.47 39.66 33.51
C GLY A 571 6.22 38.86 33.14
N GLY A 572 5.44 39.28 32.13
CA GLY A 572 4.18 38.59 31.79
C GLY A 572 3.07 38.74 32.84
N PRO A 573 2.02 37.90 32.81
CA PRO A 573 0.93 37.94 33.77
C PRO A 573 1.32 37.54 35.19
N GLY A 574 1.06 38.43 36.17
CA GLY A 574 1.20 38.13 37.60
C GLY A 574 1.81 39.29 38.38
N THR A 575 2.34 39.01 39.57
CA THR A 575 2.99 40.00 40.44
C THR A 575 4.50 39.86 40.34
N ASN A 576 5.08 40.46 39.31
CA ASN A 576 6.49 40.27 38.99
C ASN A 576 7.40 41.35 39.58
N THR A 577 8.68 41.02 39.70
CA THR A 577 9.77 41.94 40.05
C THR A 577 10.81 41.93 38.94
N ASN A 578 10.96 43.06 38.26
CA ASN A 578 11.99 43.23 37.23
C ASN A 578 13.09 44.16 37.78
N ASP A 579 14.33 43.72 37.69
CA ASP A 579 15.53 44.50 37.99
C ASP A 579 16.43 44.53 36.76
N GLY A 580 16.44 45.66 36.04
CA GLY A 580 17.27 45.84 34.85
C GLY A 580 18.77 45.90 35.17
N GLY A 581 19.14 46.24 36.41
CA GLY A 581 20.54 46.41 36.78
C GLY A 581 21.23 47.59 36.07
N PRO A 582 22.57 47.56 35.92
CA PRO A 582 23.30 48.61 35.21
C PRO A 582 23.19 48.55 33.67
N GLY A 583 22.44 49.50 33.10
CA GLY A 583 22.54 49.86 31.68
C GLY A 583 21.34 50.67 31.18
N THR A 584 20.91 50.41 29.94
CA THR A 584 19.72 51.04 29.35
C THR A 584 18.68 49.98 29.04
N ASP A 585 17.82 49.73 30.02
CA ASP A 585 16.93 48.57 30.02
C ASP A 585 15.50 48.93 29.63
N VAL A 586 14.81 47.94 29.08
CA VAL A 586 13.39 47.99 28.74
C VAL A 586 12.68 46.97 29.62
N CYS A 587 11.68 47.43 30.36
CA CYS A 587 10.90 46.56 31.25
C CYS A 587 9.41 46.65 30.93
N ALA A 588 8.74 45.51 30.98
CA ALA A 588 7.30 45.35 30.87
C ALA A 588 6.79 44.41 31.97
N ASN A 589 5.56 44.67 32.44
CA ASN A 589 4.82 43.79 33.35
C ASN A 589 5.61 43.32 34.60
N PRO A 590 6.11 44.23 35.47
CA PRO A 590 5.87 45.67 35.49
C PRO A 590 6.93 46.49 34.73
N ALA A 591 6.52 47.66 34.25
CA ALA A 591 7.43 48.59 33.57
C ALA A 591 8.35 49.39 34.51
N THR A 592 8.23 49.21 35.84
CA THR A 592 8.95 49.98 36.86
C THR A 592 9.61 49.05 37.87
N GLY A 593 10.85 49.35 38.25
CA GLY A 593 11.69 48.52 39.12
C GLY A 593 13.05 49.17 39.36
N THR A 594 13.99 48.47 39.99
CA THR A 594 15.39 48.92 40.04
C THR A 594 15.99 48.73 38.63
N GLY A 595 16.77 49.69 38.11
CA GLY A 595 17.33 49.60 36.74
C GLY A 595 16.34 49.85 35.59
N CYS A 596 15.03 49.62 35.80
CA CYS A 596 13.98 49.91 34.83
C CYS A 596 13.62 51.42 34.73
N PRO A 597 13.11 51.90 33.58
CA PRO A 597 12.84 53.33 33.30
C PRO A 597 11.75 54.01 34.14
#